data_AF-A0A3S0PPJ3-F1
#
_entry.id   AF-A0A3S0PPJ3-F1
#
_cell.length_a   1.000
_cell.length_b   1.000
_cell.length_c   1.000
_cell.angle_alpha   90.00
_cell.angle_beta   90.00
_cell.angle_gamma   90.00
#
_symmetry.space_group_name_H-M   'P 1'
#
loop_
_entity.id
_entity.type
_entity.pdbx_description
1 polymer ?
#
loop_
_entity_poly.entity_id
_entity_poly.type
_entity_poly.pdbx_seq_one_letter_code
_entity_poly.pdbx_strand_id
1 'polypeptide(L)' 'MTGTVYLACDPANVDATTGHCSAPYWVAQPSMLPPLDAVGGAAIGVAILLTWATAYSFRAIASAASRGS' A
#
# COMPACT_ATOMS: atom_id res chain seq x y z
N MET A 1 -6.25 -6.06 17.44
CA MET A 1 -4.92 -6.02 16.78
C MET A 1 -4.55 -7.43 16.39
N THR A 2 -4.85 -7.83 15.17
CA THR A 2 -4.40 -9.10 14.58
C THR A 2 -3.52 -8.73 13.40
N GLY A 3 -2.23 -8.54 13.67
CA GLY A 3 -1.23 -8.28 12.62
C GLY A 3 -0.92 -9.58 11.88
N THR A 4 -0.58 -9.49 10.59
CA THR A 4 0.01 -10.62 9.88
C THR A 4 1.38 -10.90 10.50
N VAL A 5 1.56 -12.12 10.99
CA VAL A 5 2.85 -12.62 11.47
C VAL A 5 3.45 -13.50 10.39
N TYR A 6 4.77 -13.45 10.25
CA TYR A 6 5.50 -14.36 9.37
C TYR A 6 6.48 -15.19 10.20
N LEU A 7 6.78 -16.37 9.70
CA LEU A 7 7.76 -17.27 10.30
C LEU A 7 9.15 -16.78 9.91
N ALA A 8 9.96 -16.37 10.88
CA ALA A 8 11.35 -16.03 10.67
C ALA A 8 12.28 -17.08 11.30
N CYS A 9 13.53 -17.08 10.84
CA CYS A 9 14.60 -17.90 11.36
C CYS A 9 15.78 -17.01 11.71
N ASP A 10 16.40 -17.28 12.86
CA ASP A 10 17.70 -16.69 13.18
C ASP A 10 18.77 -17.40 12.33
N PRO A 11 19.70 -16.67 11.68
CA PRO A 11 20.75 -17.28 10.88
C PRO A 11 21.61 -18.29 11.66
N ALA A 12 21.72 -18.17 12.98
CA ALA A 12 22.42 -19.14 13.82
C ALA A 12 21.69 -20.49 13.93
N ASN A 13 20.39 -20.54 13.60
CA ASN A 13 19.53 -21.73 13.67
C ASN A 13 19.20 -22.32 12.28
N VAL A 14 19.86 -21.83 11.22
CA VAL A 14 19.76 -22.40 9.88
C VAL A 14 20.73 -23.57 9.78
N ASP A 15 20.22 -24.78 9.55
CA ASP A 15 21.07 -25.94 9.26
C ASP A 15 21.74 -25.75 7.89
N ALA A 16 23.08 -25.69 7.89
CA ALA A 16 23.89 -25.48 6.69
C ALA A 16 23.81 -26.64 5.67
N THR A 17 23.34 -27.82 6.09
CA THR A 17 23.25 -29.02 5.23
C THR A 17 21.92 -29.09 4.50
N THR A 18 20.83 -28.80 5.20
CA THR A 18 19.46 -28.91 4.67
C THR A 18 18.83 -27.58 4.27
N GLY A 19 19.40 -26.46 4.74
CA GLY A 19 18.85 -25.12 4.54
C GLY A 19 17.56 -24.85 5.33
N HIS A 20 17.18 -25.75 6.24
CA HIS A 20 15.97 -25.62 7.05
C HIS A 20 16.25 -24.97 8.41
N CYS A 21 15.24 -24.27 8.94
CA CYS A 21 15.30 -23.65 10.26
C CYS A 21 14.95 -24.68 11.35
N SER A 22 15.85 -24.88 12.32
CA SER A 22 15.62 -25.80 13.44
C SER A 22 14.71 -25.21 14.52
N ALA A 23 14.69 -23.89 14.65
CA ALA A 23 13.91 -23.16 15.66
C ALA A 23 13.26 -21.90 15.06
N PRO A 24 12.13 -22.04 14.34
CA PRO A 24 11.43 -20.89 13.80
C PRO A 24 10.70 -20.10 14.89
N TYR A 25 10.62 -18.78 14.72
CA TYR A 25 9.85 -17.91 15.61
C TYR A 25 8.93 -16.97 14.82
N TRP A 26 7.83 -16.57 15.44
CA TRP A 26 6.86 -15.66 14.84
C TRP A 26 7.27 -14.21 15.07
N VAL A 27 7.33 -13.44 13.99
CA VAL A 27 7.58 -12.00 14.02
C VAL A 27 6.42 -11.25 13.41
N ALA A 28 6.12 -10.11 14.01
CA ALA A 28 5.20 -9.15 13.43
C ALA A 28 5.77 -8.68 12.09
N GLN A 29 4.96 -8.77 11.03
CA GLN A 29 5.35 -8.21 9.75
C GLN A 29 5.59 -6.71 9.91
N PRO A 30 6.75 -6.17 9.48
CA PRO A 30 6.96 -4.74 9.47
C PRO A 30 5.96 -4.10 8.50
N SER A 31 5.13 -3.18 9.01
CA SER A 31 4.23 -2.40 8.16
C SER A 31 5.03 -1.27 7.50
N MET A 32 5.12 -1.29 6.17
CA MET A 32 5.77 -0.21 5.40
C MET A 32 5.00 1.11 5.45
N LEU A 33 3.69 1.06 5.71
CA LEU A 33 2.84 2.24 5.85
C LEU A 33 2.47 2.42 7.33
N PRO A 34 2.46 3.66 7.83
CA PRO A 34 1.90 3.95 9.14
C PRO A 34 0.43 3.54 9.17
N PRO A 35 -0.10 3.17 10.35
CA PRO A 35 -1.51 2.86 10.50
C PRO A 35 -2.34 4.07 10.05
N LEU A 36 -3.19 3.84 9.05
CA LEU A 36 -4.08 4.86 8.50
C LEU A 36 -5.39 4.83 9.29
N ASP A 37 -5.72 5.95 9.93
CA ASP A 37 -7.02 6.11 10.57
C ASP A 37 -8.10 6.50 9.54
N ALA A 38 -9.37 6.45 9.95
CA ALA A 38 -10.49 6.72 9.05
C ALA A 38 -10.43 8.15 8.48
N VAL A 39 -9.95 9.11 9.27
CA VAL A 39 -9.84 10.51 8.85
C VAL A 39 -8.75 10.68 7.80
N GLY A 40 -7.56 10.10 8.02
CA GLY A 40 -6.46 10.11 7.06
C GLY A 40 -6.83 9.40 5.76
N GLY A 41 -7.51 8.26 5.86
CA GLY A 41 -8.04 7.55 4.70
C GLY A 41 -9.03 8.38 3.87
N ALA A 42 -9.96 9.06 4.54
CA ALA A 42 -10.92 9.94 3.87
C ALA A 42 -10.23 11.13 3.18
N ALA A 43 -9.26 11.76 3.84
CA ALA A 43 -8.51 12.88 3.27
C ALA A 43 -7.78 12.49 1.98
N ILE A 44 -7.10 11.33 1.97
CA ILE A 44 -6.43 10.81 0.78
C ILE A 44 -7.44 10.48 -0.34
N GLY A 45 -8.56 9.85 0.00
CA GLY A 45 -9.62 9.53 -0.95
C GLY A 45 -10.18 10.78 -1.64
N VAL A 46 -10.45 11.84 -0.87
CA VAL A 46 -10.93 13.13 -1.41
C VAL A 46 -9.89 13.77 -2.32
N ALA A 47 -8.60 13.77 -1.93
CA ALA A 47 -7.54 14.33 -2.75
C ALA A 47 -7.40 13.64 -4.11
N ILE A 48 -7.54 12.31 -4.14
CA ILE A 48 -7.52 11.52 -5.39
C ILE A 48 -8.70 11.93 -6.27
N LEU A 49 -9.92 11.96 -5.72
CA LEU A 49 -11.12 12.32 -6.47
C LEU A 49 -11.03 13.74 -7.06
N LEU A 50 -10.53 14.71 -6.29
CA LEU A 50 -10.36 16.09 -6.76
C LEU A 50 -9.35 16.19 -7.91
N THR A 51 -8.26 15.41 -7.86
CA THR A 51 -7.27 15.37 -8.93
C THR A 51 -7.90 14.88 -10.24
N TRP A 52 -8.67 13.79 -10.18
CA TRP A 52 -9.36 13.25 -11.36
C TRP A 52 -10.47 14.17 -11.87
N ALA A 53 -11.25 14.77 -10.97
CA ALA A 53 -12.29 15.72 -11.34
C ALA A 53 -11.70 16.94 -12.07
N THR A 54 -10.56 17.44 -11.60
CA THR A 54 -9.83 18.54 -12.23
C THR A 54 -9.36 18.16 -13.63
N ALA A 55 -8.69 17.02 -13.78
CA ALA A 55 -8.23 16.52 -15.08
C ALA A 55 -9.40 16.31 -16.06
N TYR A 56 -10.51 15.73 -15.58
CA TYR A 56 -11.71 15.53 -16.39
C TYR A 56 -12.32 16.85 -16.86
N SER A 57 -12.34 17.87 -16.00
CA SER A 57 -12.88 19.20 -16.33
C SER A 57 -12.10 19.84 -17.48
N PHE A 58 -10.77 19.80 -17.43
CA PHE A 58 -9.94 20.27 -18.54
C PHE A 58 -10.19 19.49 -19.83
N ARG A 59 -10.31 18.17 -19.75
CA ARG A 59 -10.65 17.33 -20.91
C ARG A 59 -12.00 17.69 -21.50
N ALA A 60 -13.01 17.91 -20.66
CA ALA A 60 -14.36 18.27 -21.08
C ALA A 60 -14.35 19.61 -21.83
N ILE A 61 -13.66 20.62 -21.28
CA ILE A 61 -13.51 21.94 -21.91
C ILE A 61 -12.80 21.82 -23.26
N ALA A 62 -11.67 21.10 -23.33
CA ALA A 62 -10.94 20.89 -24.59
C ALA A 62 -11.81 20.19 -25.65
N SER A 63 -12.59 19.18 -25.25
CA SER A 63 -13.51 18.48 -26.15
C SER A 63 -14.71 19.32 -26.58
N ALA A 64 -15.10 20.31 -25.78
CA ALA A 64 -16.17 21.25 -26.13
C ALA A 64 -15.66 22.28 -27.15
N ALA A 65 -14.46 22.81 -26.94
CA ALA A 65 -13.82 23.74 -27.85
C ALA A 65 -13.58 23.14 -29.25
N SER A 66 -13.23 21.85 -29.33
CA SER A 66 -13.00 21.17 -30.61
C SER A 66 -14.27 20.88 -31.43
N ARG A 67 -15.46 21.04 -30.85
CA ARG A 67 -16.75 20.79 -31.53
C ARG A 67 -17.43 22.05 -32.09
N GLY A 68 -16.90 23.23 -31.75
CA GLY A 68 -17.45 24.53 -32.15
C GLY A 68 -16.69 25.24 -33.28
N SER A 69 -15.64 24.62 -33.83
CA SER A 69 -14.93 25.06 -35.04
C SER A 69 -15.35 24.23 -36.25
#